data_AF-A0A966YBP1-F1
#
_entry.id   AF-A0A966YBP1-F1
#
_cell.length_a   1.000
_cell.length_b   1.000
_cell.length_c   1.000
_cell.angle_alpha   90.00
_cell.angle_beta   90.00
_cell.angle_gamma   90.00
#
_symmetry.space_group_name_H-M   'P 1'
#
loop_
_entity.id
_entity.type
_entity.pdbx_description
1 polymer ?
#
loop_
_entity_poly.entity_id
_entity_poly.type
_entity_poly.pdbx_seq_one_letter_code
_entity_poly.pdbx_strand_id
1 'polypeptide(L)'
;MTIPAVTFSDDQAEAFDSLSAMLRQSGIDLDDSLLMPPRDSTSSVMAVMGKAGSGKTLLLAHLYNALAEAGVEVISGDYESRRRRDKRTLAILAPTNKAASVLRMRGVPATTIHRILYTPVYDPEYERIAEWLSGEIERPEVEGLTEEALTRAHEFYQNNKSIPGALAAAGLRGSDFITGWKRRENPLDIGFVDESSMLDDRQFDDLKE
;
A
#
# COMPACT_ATOMS: atom_id res chain seq x y z
N MET A 1 16.40 13.89 -6.27
CA MET A 1 17.08 14.30 -5.02
C MET A 1 17.76 13.07 -4.47
N THR A 2 19.08 13.09 -4.30
CA THR A 2 19.83 12.00 -3.67
C THR A 2 19.42 11.92 -2.21
N ILE A 3 18.77 10.82 -1.83
CA ILE A 3 18.48 10.49 -0.43
C ILE A 3 19.83 10.40 0.28
N PRO A 4 20.07 11.13 1.39
CA PRO A 4 21.31 10.98 2.14
C PRO A 4 21.48 9.50 2.53
N ALA A 5 22.67 8.94 2.28
CA ALA A 5 22.97 7.55 2.62
C ALA A 5 22.70 7.35 4.11
N VAL A 6 21.66 6.59 4.43
CA VAL A 6 21.31 6.26 5.81
C VAL A 6 22.35 5.28 6.30
N THR A 7 23.18 5.70 7.27
CA THR A 7 24.08 4.77 7.96
C THR A 7 23.26 4.00 8.97
N PHE A 8 23.01 2.72 8.69
CA PHE A 8 22.42 1.81 9.65
C PHE A 8 23.37 1.50 10.80
N SER A 9 22.82 1.23 11.99
CA SER A 9 23.56 0.51 13.02
C SER A 9 23.76 -0.95 12.60
N ASP A 10 24.70 -1.65 13.25
CA ASP A 10 24.97 -3.07 12.96
C ASP A 10 23.69 -3.92 13.03
N ASP A 11 22.88 -3.76 14.09
CA ASP A 11 21.60 -4.47 14.23
C ASP A 11 20.61 -4.17 13.09
N GLN A 12 20.60 -2.93 12.58
CA GLN A 12 19.70 -2.54 11.49
C GLN A 12 20.17 -3.08 10.15
N ALA A 13 21.49 -3.12 9.94
CA ALA A 13 22.10 -3.72 8.75
C ALA A 13 21.83 -5.23 8.73
N GLU A 14 22.03 -5.95 9.84
CA GLU A 14 21.73 -7.38 9.93
C GLU A 14 20.24 -7.68 9.68
N ALA A 15 19.34 -6.84 10.23
CA ALA A 15 17.91 -6.96 9.97
C ALA A 15 17.57 -6.70 8.49
N PHE A 16 18.20 -5.69 7.87
CA PHE A 16 18.03 -5.38 6.45
C PHE A 16 18.48 -6.54 5.56
N ASP A 17 19.66 -7.11 5.84
CA ASP A 17 20.22 -8.24 5.08
C ASP A 17 19.33 -9.47 5.20
N SER A 18 18.83 -9.76 6.40
CA SER A 18 17.92 -10.89 6.65
C SER A 18 16.60 -10.76 5.90
N LEU A 19 16.01 -9.55 5.89
CA LEU A 19 14.78 -9.26 5.16
C LEU A 19 14.99 -9.30 3.65
N SER A 20 16.11 -8.77 3.16
CA SER A 20 16.49 -8.80 1.74
C SER A 20 16.70 -10.23 1.25
N ALA A 21 17.33 -11.09 2.06
CA ALA A 21 17.48 -12.51 1.75
C ALA A 21 16.13 -13.26 1.67
N MET A 22 15.17 -12.94 2.54
CA MET A 22 13.81 -13.50 2.51
C MET A 22 13.02 -13.02 1.28
N LEU A 23 13.12 -11.74 0.92
CA LEU A 23 12.54 -11.19 -0.30
C LEU A 23 13.12 -11.87 -1.56
N ARG A 24 14.44 -12.07 -1.59
CA ARG A 24 15.13 -12.76 -2.70
C ARG A 24 14.64 -14.19 -2.89
N GLN A 25 14.44 -14.95 -1.80
CA GLN A 25 13.85 -16.30 -1.87
C GLN A 25 12.43 -16.29 -2.45
N SER A 26 11.72 -15.17 -2.29
CA SER A 26 10.38 -14.93 -2.81
C SER A 26 10.39 -14.29 -4.21
N GLY A 27 11.56 -14.22 -4.86
CA GLY A 27 11.73 -13.70 -6.22
C GLY A 27 11.78 -12.17 -6.33
N ILE A 28 12.12 -11.46 -5.25
CA ILE A 28 12.35 -10.01 -5.24
C ILE A 28 13.81 -9.75 -4.91
N ASP A 29 14.61 -9.40 -5.92
CA ASP A 29 16.00 -9.00 -5.71
C ASP A 29 16.12 -7.48 -5.63
N LEU A 30 16.48 -6.96 -4.46
CA LEU A 30 16.67 -5.52 -4.23
C LEU A 30 18.01 -5.00 -4.78
N ASP A 31 19.02 -5.86 -4.94
CA ASP A 31 20.35 -5.47 -5.42
C ASP A 31 20.36 -5.29 -6.94
N ASP A 32 19.76 -6.24 -7.66
CA ASP A 32 19.68 -6.24 -9.13
C ASP A 32 18.35 -5.68 -9.67
N SER A 33 17.44 -5.23 -8.79
CA SER A 33 16.08 -4.77 -9.12
C SER A 33 15.30 -5.77 -9.99
N LEU A 34 15.50 -7.07 -9.74
CA LEU A 34 14.89 -8.14 -10.51
C LEU A 34 13.64 -8.66 -9.79
N LEU A 35 12.49 -8.49 -10.44
CA LEU A 35 11.19 -8.98 -9.93
C LEU A 35 10.73 -10.19 -10.73
N MET A 36 10.60 -11.32 -10.05
CA MET A 36 9.90 -12.50 -10.57
C MET A 36 8.41 -12.44 -10.20
N PRO A 37 7.51 -12.99 -11.02
CA PRO A 37 6.11 -13.12 -10.66
C PRO A 37 5.92 -13.85 -9.32
N PRO A 38 4.85 -13.56 -8.56
CA PRO A 38 4.53 -14.28 -7.33
C PRO A 38 4.51 -15.80 -7.57
N ARG A 39 5.08 -16.57 -6.64
CA ARG A 39 5.09 -18.04 -6.68
C ARG A 39 4.05 -18.58 -5.70
N ASP A 40 3.28 -19.57 -6.13
CA ASP A 40 2.08 -20.04 -5.40
C ASP A 40 2.32 -20.78 -4.07
N SER A 41 3.55 -21.07 -3.64
CA SER A 41 3.73 -22.21 -2.71
C SER A 41 4.47 -22.00 -1.38
N THR A 42 4.85 -20.78 -0.97
CA THR A 42 5.35 -20.56 0.41
C THR A 42 5.13 -19.13 0.88
N SER A 43 4.18 -18.91 1.79
CA SER A 43 4.15 -17.68 2.59
C SER A 43 5.28 -17.73 3.62
N SER A 44 5.95 -16.60 3.81
CA SER A 44 7.01 -16.46 4.80
C SER A 44 6.71 -15.26 5.69
N VAL A 45 7.03 -15.38 6.99
CA VAL A 45 6.80 -14.33 7.98
C VAL A 45 8.07 -14.13 8.79
N MET A 46 8.46 -12.88 8.99
CA MET A 46 9.59 -12.49 9.82
C MET A 46 9.18 -11.35 10.75
N ALA A 47 9.56 -11.46 12.02
CA ALA A 47 9.35 -10.41 13.02
C ALA A 47 10.66 -9.66 13.27
N VAL A 48 10.64 -8.34 13.09
CA VAL A 48 11.78 -7.47 13.39
C VAL A 48 11.64 -6.92 14.80
N MET A 49 12.44 -7.47 15.71
CA MET A 49 12.42 -7.12 17.13
C MET A 49 13.39 -5.98 17.42
N GLY A 50 13.07 -5.14 18.40
CA GLY A 50 13.97 -4.08 18.85
C GLY A 50 13.34 -3.18 19.90
N LYS A 51 14.15 -2.56 20.74
CA LYS A 51 13.67 -1.62 21.78
C LYS A 51 13.09 -0.35 21.15
N ALA A 52 12.43 0.46 21.99
CA ALA A 52 12.05 1.81 21.58
C ALA A 52 13.31 2.60 21.21
N GLY A 53 13.25 3.34 20.10
CA GLY A 53 14.39 4.10 19.59
C GLY A 53 15.39 3.31 18.73
N SER A 54 15.25 1.99 18.55
CA SER A 54 16.13 1.18 17.68
C SER A 54 15.99 1.46 16.17
N GLY A 55 15.22 2.48 15.77
CA GLY A 55 15.10 2.87 14.37
C GLY A 55 14.32 1.89 13.47
N LYS A 56 13.46 1.02 14.01
CA LYS A 56 12.63 0.08 13.22
C LYS A 56 11.79 0.78 12.14
N THR A 57 11.20 1.93 12.48
CA THR A 57 10.43 2.74 11.53
C THR A 57 11.29 3.30 10.40
N LEU A 58 12.56 3.61 10.67
CA LEU A 58 13.51 4.07 9.65
C LEU A 58 13.87 2.91 8.71
N LEU A 59 14.14 1.72 9.27
CA LEU A 59 14.40 0.51 8.51
C LEU A 59 13.22 0.15 7.58
N LEU A 60 11.99 0.19 8.10
CA LEU A 60 10.77 -0.04 7.32
C LEU A 60 10.64 0.96 6.17
N ALA A 61 10.85 2.26 6.43
CA ALA A 61 10.79 3.29 5.41
C ALA A 61 11.85 3.08 4.30
N HIS A 62 13.05 2.65 4.69
CA HIS A 62 14.12 2.36 3.73
C HIS A 62 13.81 1.14 2.86
N LEU A 63 13.32 0.04 3.46
CA LEU A 63 12.86 -1.14 2.71
C LEU A 63 11.71 -0.82 1.76
N TYR A 64 10.77 0.01 2.20
CA TYR A 64 9.71 0.52 1.32
C TYR A 64 10.29 1.25 0.10
N ASN A 65 11.23 2.19 0.31
CA ASN A 65 11.84 2.91 -0.81
C ASN A 65 12.57 1.96 -1.76
N ALA A 66 13.33 1.00 -1.23
CA ALA A 66 14.03 0.01 -2.06
C ALA A 66 13.06 -0.84 -2.89
N LEU A 67 11.95 -1.30 -2.28
CA LEU A 67 10.91 -2.05 -2.99
C LEU A 67 10.22 -1.20 -4.07
N ALA A 68 9.90 0.05 -3.77
CA ALA A 68 9.30 0.98 -4.72
C ALA A 68 10.24 1.29 -5.89
N GLU A 69 11.54 1.49 -5.62
CA GLU A 69 12.59 1.69 -6.63
C GLU A 69 12.77 0.45 -7.52
N ALA A 70 12.66 -0.75 -6.94
CA ALA A 70 12.67 -2.01 -7.69
C ALA A 70 11.40 -2.23 -8.54
N GLY A 71 10.38 -1.37 -8.42
CA GLY A 71 9.15 -1.43 -9.22
C GLY A 71 7.98 -2.16 -8.55
N VAL A 72 8.06 -2.45 -7.25
CA VAL A 72 6.92 -3.00 -6.48
C VAL A 72 5.85 -1.92 -6.29
N GLU A 73 4.62 -2.24 -6.69
CA GLU A 73 3.51 -1.29 -6.62
C GLU A 73 2.96 -1.23 -5.19
N VAL A 74 2.96 -0.04 -4.58
CA VAL A 74 2.36 0.12 -3.26
C VAL A 74 0.86 0.28 -3.38
N ILE A 75 0.13 -0.62 -2.72
CA ILE A 75 -1.33 -0.63 -2.72
C ILE A 75 -1.88 -0.11 -1.41
N SER A 76 -2.98 0.61 -1.52
CA SER A 76 -3.89 0.92 -0.42
C SER A 76 -5.19 0.17 -0.66
N GLY A 77 -5.92 -0.20 0.39
CA GLY A 77 -7.21 -0.88 0.27
C GLY A 77 -8.33 0.00 -0.31
N ASP A 78 -7.99 1.15 -0.88
CA ASP A 78 -8.91 2.12 -1.45
C ASP A 78 -9.43 1.65 -2.82
N TYR A 79 -8.61 1.00 -3.65
CA TYR A 79 -9.04 0.52 -4.97
C TYR A 79 -8.17 -0.63 -5.49
N GLU A 80 -8.83 -1.71 -5.92
CA GLU A 80 -8.17 -2.86 -6.54
C GLU A 80 -8.41 -2.89 -8.05
N SER A 81 -7.38 -2.55 -8.83
CA SER A 81 -7.38 -2.65 -10.29
C SER A 81 -7.52 -4.10 -10.76
N ARG A 82 -8.28 -4.33 -11.84
CA ARG A 82 -8.50 -5.65 -12.47
C ARG A 82 -7.23 -6.24 -13.11
N ARG A 83 -6.16 -5.46 -13.34
CA ARG A 83 -4.98 -5.84 -14.19
C ARG A 83 -3.75 -6.41 -13.45
N ARG A 84 -3.85 -6.81 -12.19
CA ARG A 84 -2.65 -6.98 -11.32
C ARG A 84 -2.01 -8.38 -11.20
N ARG A 85 -2.42 -9.39 -11.98
CA ARG A 85 -1.95 -10.78 -11.75
C ARG A 85 -0.43 -10.99 -11.83
N ASP A 86 0.28 -10.22 -12.65
CA ASP A 86 1.73 -10.41 -12.86
C ASP A 86 2.61 -9.40 -12.10
N LYS A 87 2.02 -8.44 -11.36
CA LYS A 87 2.76 -7.38 -10.68
C LYS A 87 2.99 -7.69 -9.21
N ARG A 88 4.18 -7.36 -8.72
CA ARG A 88 4.48 -7.39 -7.28
C ARG A 88 3.84 -6.22 -6.58
N THR A 89 3.24 -6.46 -5.41
CA THR A 89 2.54 -5.44 -4.64
C THR A 89 2.96 -5.42 -3.17
N LEU A 90 3.02 -4.23 -2.59
CA LEU A 90 3.33 -4.01 -1.18
C LEU A 90 2.18 -3.28 -0.49
N ALA A 91 1.73 -3.80 0.65
CA ALA A 91 0.85 -3.10 1.58
C ALA A 91 1.62 -2.75 2.87
N ILE A 92 1.56 -1.49 3.28
CA ILE A 92 2.18 -1.03 4.53
C ILE A 92 1.06 -0.70 5.52
N LEU A 93 1.05 -1.42 6.63
CA LEU A 93 -0.09 -1.55 7.51
C LEU A 93 0.28 -1.12 8.93
N ALA A 94 -0.73 -0.61 9.62
CA ALA A 94 -0.66 -0.36 11.04
C ALA A 94 -2.01 -0.72 11.70
N PRO A 95 -2.02 -1.05 13.00
CA PRO A 95 -3.24 -1.39 13.73
C PRO A 95 -4.18 -0.19 13.91
N THR A 96 -3.64 1.04 13.89
CA THR A 96 -4.41 2.26 14.15
C THR A 96 -4.14 3.36 13.12
N ASN A 97 -5.13 4.26 12.94
CA ASN A 97 -4.97 5.44 12.09
C ASN A 97 -3.82 6.35 12.57
N LYS A 98 -3.58 6.41 13.89
CA LYS A 98 -2.48 7.20 14.47
C LYS A 98 -1.12 6.63 14.06
N ALA A 99 -0.92 5.32 14.21
CA ALA A 99 0.32 4.66 13.81
C ALA A 99 0.57 4.81 12.29
N ALA A 100 -0.46 4.57 11.47
CA ALA A 100 -0.36 4.79 10.02
C ALA A 100 -0.05 6.26 9.68
N SER A 101 -0.59 7.23 10.42
CA SER A 101 -0.28 8.66 10.22
C SER A 101 1.18 8.98 10.52
N VAL A 102 1.75 8.36 11.55
CA VAL A 102 3.16 8.53 11.92
C VAL A 102 4.11 8.03 10.82
N LEU A 103 3.74 6.99 10.10
CA LEU A 103 4.43 6.51 8.90
C LEU A 103 4.26 7.46 7.71
N ARG A 104 3.03 7.93 7.44
CA ARG A 104 2.75 8.89 6.35
C ARG A 104 3.50 10.21 6.50
N MET A 105 3.63 10.72 7.73
CA MET A 105 4.45 11.90 8.00
C MET A 105 5.94 11.72 7.67
N ARG A 106 6.40 10.47 7.51
CA ARG A 106 7.76 10.12 7.05
C ARG A 106 7.81 9.74 5.57
N GLY A 107 6.76 10.02 4.80
CA GLY A 107 6.68 9.71 3.37
C GLY A 107 6.35 8.25 3.06
N VAL A 108 5.99 7.44 4.06
CA VAL A 108 5.60 6.04 3.86
C VAL A 108 4.09 5.95 3.67
N PRO A 109 3.57 5.44 2.54
CA PRO A 109 2.14 5.41 2.22
C PRO A 109 1.38 4.31 3.00
N ALA A 110 1.34 4.42 4.33
CA ALA A 110 0.73 3.43 5.20
C ALA A 110 -0.80 3.60 5.36
N THR A 111 -1.49 2.47 5.48
CA THR A 111 -2.92 2.38 5.79
C THR A 111 -3.17 1.51 7.02
N THR A 112 -4.42 1.36 7.44
CA THR A 112 -4.78 0.47 8.55
C THR A 112 -5.07 -0.95 8.07
N ILE A 113 -4.87 -1.94 8.95
CA ILE A 113 -5.22 -3.34 8.68
C ILE A 113 -6.70 -3.46 8.25
N HIS A 114 -7.61 -2.76 8.92
CA HIS A 114 -9.02 -2.78 8.55
C HIS A 114 -9.27 -2.31 7.11
N ARG A 115 -8.57 -1.25 6.66
CA ARG A 115 -8.78 -0.71 5.31
C ARG A 115 -8.26 -1.64 4.22
N ILE A 116 -7.18 -2.40 4.46
CA ILE A 116 -6.67 -3.34 3.45
C ILE A 116 -7.53 -4.60 3.33
N LEU A 117 -8.13 -5.04 4.45
CA LEU A 117 -8.98 -6.23 4.48
C LEU A 117 -10.37 -5.99 3.89
N TYR A 118 -10.87 -4.75 3.92
CA TYR A 118 -12.18 -4.38 3.41
C TYR A 118 -12.07 -3.32 2.33
N THR A 119 -12.31 -3.74 1.08
CA THR A 119 -12.30 -2.85 -0.08
C THR A 119 -13.70 -2.24 -0.27
N PRO A 120 -13.81 -0.93 -0.51
CA PRO A 120 -15.09 -0.32 -0.85
C PRO A 120 -15.60 -0.86 -2.20
N VAL A 121 -16.91 -1.15 -2.25
CA VAL A 121 -17.60 -1.44 -3.51
C VAL A 121 -18.07 -0.11 -4.09
N TYR A 122 -17.49 0.27 -5.22
CA TYR A 122 -17.84 1.51 -5.89
C TYR A 122 -19.13 1.37 -6.69
N ASP A 123 -19.92 2.45 -6.73
CA ASP A 123 -20.96 2.58 -7.74
C ASP A 123 -20.32 2.55 -9.14
N PRO A 124 -20.87 1.80 -10.11
CA PRO A 124 -20.31 1.68 -11.46
C PRO A 124 -20.06 3.01 -12.18
N GLU A 125 -20.89 4.03 -11.92
CA GLU A 125 -20.73 5.34 -12.54
C GLU A 125 -19.43 6.02 -12.06
N TYR A 126 -19.17 5.97 -10.76
CA TYR A 126 -17.98 6.56 -10.15
C TYR A 126 -16.74 5.64 -10.24
N GLU A 127 -16.91 4.33 -10.45
CA GLU A 127 -15.80 3.39 -10.71
C GLU A 127 -15.00 3.83 -11.96
N ARG A 128 -15.66 4.39 -12.98
CA ARG A 128 -14.98 4.94 -14.17
C ARG A 128 -14.00 6.05 -13.83
N ILE A 129 -14.30 6.88 -12.81
CA ILE A 129 -13.37 7.90 -12.33
C ILE A 129 -12.16 7.23 -11.68
N ALA A 130 -12.37 6.16 -10.90
CA ALA A 130 -11.27 5.41 -10.29
C ALA A 130 -10.35 4.74 -11.32
N GLU A 131 -10.93 4.14 -12.36
CA GLU A 131 -10.21 3.55 -13.49
C GLU A 131 -9.40 4.62 -14.25
N TRP A 132 -9.98 5.80 -14.48
CA TRP A 132 -9.28 6.93 -15.11
C TRP A 132 -8.13 7.47 -14.26
N LEU A 133 -8.36 7.70 -12.97
CA LEU A 133 -7.31 8.15 -12.04
C LEU A 133 -6.16 7.14 -11.96
N SER A 134 -6.47 5.85 -12.07
CA SER A 134 -5.48 4.76 -12.12
C SER A 134 -4.79 4.62 -13.48
N GLY A 135 -5.19 5.41 -14.48
CA GLY A 135 -4.61 5.41 -15.83
C GLY A 135 -5.05 4.24 -16.71
N GLU A 136 -6.16 3.58 -16.37
CA GLU A 136 -6.67 2.43 -17.14
C GLU A 136 -7.50 2.85 -18.35
N ILE A 137 -8.22 3.96 -18.20
CA ILE A 137 -9.09 4.53 -19.23
C ILE A 137 -8.81 6.02 -19.41
N GLU A 138 -9.30 6.58 -20.51
CA GLU A 138 -9.32 8.03 -20.71
C GLU A 138 -10.34 8.71 -19.80
N ARG A 139 -10.22 10.04 -19.69
CA ARG A 139 -11.08 10.86 -18.83
C ARG A 139 -12.57 10.62 -19.14
N PRO A 140 -13.38 10.17 -18.17
CA PRO A 140 -14.76 9.83 -18.41
C PRO A 140 -15.66 11.08 -18.38
N GLU A 141 -16.77 11.00 -19.10
CA GLU A 141 -17.94 11.84 -18.86
C GLU A 141 -18.83 11.15 -17.81
N VAL A 142 -19.17 11.89 -16.76
CA VAL A 142 -19.96 11.43 -15.60
C VAL A 142 -21.06 12.46 -15.33
N GLU A 143 -22.30 12.01 -15.16
CA GLU A 143 -23.43 12.91 -14.97
C GLU A 143 -23.29 13.66 -13.64
N GLY A 144 -23.61 14.96 -13.63
CA GLY A 144 -23.55 15.78 -12.41
C GLY A 144 -22.14 16.20 -11.97
N LEU A 145 -21.07 15.81 -12.67
CA LEU A 145 -19.71 16.28 -12.41
C LEU A 145 -19.20 17.20 -13.51
N THR A 146 -18.71 18.38 -13.12
CA THR A 146 -18.11 19.33 -14.07
C THR A 146 -16.67 18.97 -14.41
N GLU A 147 -16.13 19.55 -15.48
CA GLU A 147 -14.71 19.39 -15.82
C GLU A 147 -13.79 19.85 -14.68
N GLU A 148 -14.13 20.94 -13.99
CA GLU A 148 -13.34 21.43 -12.87
C GLU A 148 -13.34 20.44 -11.70
N ALA A 149 -14.44 19.73 -11.46
CA ALA A 149 -14.53 18.71 -10.42
C ALA A 149 -13.59 17.52 -10.70
N LEU A 150 -13.59 17.03 -11.94
CA LEU A 150 -12.68 15.97 -12.38
C LEU A 150 -11.21 16.43 -12.33
N THR A 151 -10.91 17.69 -12.67
CA THR A 151 -9.56 18.25 -12.53
C THR A 151 -9.10 18.24 -11.07
N ARG A 152 -9.95 18.68 -10.11
CA ARG A 152 -9.64 18.61 -8.67
C ARG A 152 -9.38 17.18 -8.20
N ALA A 153 -10.19 16.22 -8.67
CA ALA A 153 -9.99 14.81 -8.34
C ALA A 153 -8.62 14.31 -8.84
N HIS A 154 -8.26 14.65 -10.07
CA HIS A 154 -6.97 14.27 -10.66
C HIS A 154 -5.79 14.89 -9.91
N GLU A 155 -5.83 16.19 -9.61
CA GLU A 155 -4.80 16.87 -8.82
C GLU A 155 -4.65 16.26 -7.42
N PHE A 156 -5.75 15.97 -6.74
CA PHE A 156 -5.72 15.31 -5.45
C PHE A 156 -5.07 13.94 -5.53
N TYR A 157 -5.45 13.13 -6.53
CA TYR A 157 -4.93 11.79 -6.72
C TYR A 157 -3.44 11.79 -7.03
N GLN A 158 -2.93 12.71 -7.85
CA GLN A 158 -1.50 12.80 -8.13
C GLN A 158 -0.68 13.06 -6.87
N ASN A 159 -1.22 13.84 -5.93
CA ASN A 159 -0.53 14.18 -4.68
C ASN A 159 -0.70 13.12 -3.56
N ASN A 160 -1.84 12.42 -3.50
CA ASN A 160 -2.22 11.61 -2.34
C ASN A 160 -2.49 10.13 -2.65
N LYS A 161 -2.59 9.75 -3.93
CA LYS A 161 -2.88 8.37 -4.40
C LYS A 161 -4.04 7.70 -3.65
N SER A 162 -5.13 8.43 -3.42
CA SER A 162 -6.34 7.93 -2.75
C SER A 162 -7.58 8.22 -3.57
N ILE A 163 -8.30 7.17 -3.98
CA ILE A 163 -9.53 7.27 -4.78
C ILE A 163 -10.67 7.91 -3.98
N PRO A 164 -11.01 7.48 -2.75
CA PRO A 164 -12.04 8.15 -1.95
C PRO A 164 -11.75 9.63 -1.72
N GLY A 165 -10.49 9.99 -1.47
CA GLY A 165 -10.09 11.39 -1.30
C GLY A 165 -10.23 12.21 -2.58
N ALA A 166 -9.90 11.63 -3.73
CA ALA A 166 -10.06 12.28 -5.03
C ALA A 166 -11.54 12.53 -5.37
N LEU A 167 -12.41 11.54 -5.11
CA LEU A 167 -13.86 11.70 -5.28
C LEU A 167 -14.44 12.75 -4.33
N ALA A 168 -13.96 12.80 -3.09
CA ALA A 168 -14.30 13.87 -2.15
C ALA A 168 -13.86 15.26 -2.65
N ALA A 169 -12.67 15.37 -3.25
CA ALA A 169 -12.18 16.61 -3.86
C ALA A 169 -13.01 17.04 -5.09
N ALA A 170 -13.64 16.08 -5.79
CA ALA A 170 -14.61 16.36 -6.84
C ALA A 170 -15.91 16.98 -6.28
N GLY A 171 -16.20 16.78 -4.99
CA GLY A 171 -17.40 17.28 -4.31
C GLY A 171 -18.38 16.18 -3.92
N LEU A 172 -18.03 14.91 -4.10
CA LEU A 172 -18.87 13.76 -3.75
C LEU A 172 -18.71 13.39 -2.28
N ARG A 173 -19.77 12.84 -1.68
CA ARG A 173 -19.73 12.21 -0.35
C ARG A 173 -19.49 10.73 -0.52
N GLY A 174 -18.90 10.08 0.49
CA GLY A 174 -18.68 8.63 0.47
C GLY A 174 -19.96 7.82 0.21
N SER A 175 -21.11 8.28 0.70
CA SER A 175 -22.42 7.68 0.43
C SER A 175 -22.84 7.71 -1.03
N ASP A 176 -22.28 8.62 -1.82
CA ASP A 176 -22.66 8.82 -3.22
C ASP A 176 -21.97 7.78 -4.11
N PHE A 177 -20.78 7.31 -3.72
CA PHE A 177 -19.96 6.41 -4.54
C PHE A 177 -19.57 5.08 -3.90
N ILE A 178 -19.83 4.87 -2.60
CA ILE A 178 -19.62 3.58 -1.92
C ILE A 178 -20.97 2.93 -1.67
N THR A 179 -21.24 1.82 -2.36
CA THR A 179 -22.50 1.06 -2.22
C THR A 179 -22.40 -0.04 -1.16
N GLY A 180 -21.19 -0.38 -0.74
CA GLY A 180 -20.94 -1.38 0.29
C GLY A 180 -19.45 -1.63 0.51
N TRP A 181 -19.14 -2.69 1.27
CA TRP A 181 -17.77 -3.12 1.54
C TRP A 181 -17.69 -4.62 1.27
N LYS A 182 -16.64 -5.04 0.56
CA LYS A 182 -16.33 -6.45 0.35
C LYS A 182 -15.04 -6.79 1.10
N ARG A 183 -15.01 -7.99 1.68
CA ARG A 183 -13.77 -8.54 2.21
C ARG A 183 -12.85 -8.89 1.04
N ARG A 184 -11.56 -8.62 1.18
CA ARG A 184 -10.54 -9.01 0.22
C ARG A 184 -10.50 -10.54 0.10
N GLU A 185 -10.40 -11.03 -1.13
CA GLU A 185 -10.43 -12.47 -1.44
C GLU A 185 -9.05 -13.04 -1.78
N ASN A 186 -8.11 -12.19 -2.20
CA ASN A 186 -6.76 -12.60 -2.58
C ASN A 186 -5.79 -12.22 -1.46
N PRO A 187 -4.78 -13.05 -1.14
CA PRO A 187 -3.79 -12.68 -0.14
C PRO A 187 -2.99 -11.44 -0.56
N LEU A 188 -2.30 -10.84 0.39
CA LEU A 188 -1.28 -9.84 0.10
C LEU A 188 -0.03 -10.53 -0.49
N ASP A 189 0.60 -9.91 -1.49
CA ASP A 189 1.92 -10.36 -1.96
C ASP A 189 3.00 -10.04 -0.93
N ILE A 190 3.11 -8.76 -0.53
CA ILE A 190 3.99 -8.32 0.56
C ILE A 190 3.20 -7.46 1.54
N GLY A 191 3.28 -7.78 2.83
CA GLY A 191 2.68 -7.01 3.91
C GLY A 191 3.72 -6.57 4.94
N PHE A 192 3.92 -5.26 5.10
CA PHE A 192 4.68 -4.71 6.23
C PHE A 192 3.70 -4.25 7.30
N VAL A 193 3.91 -4.67 8.55
CA VAL A 193 3.06 -4.24 9.67
C VAL A 193 3.91 -3.57 10.74
N ASP A 194 3.65 -2.27 10.97
CA ASP A 194 4.23 -1.53 12.08
C ASP A 194 3.34 -1.65 13.34
N GLU A 195 3.95 -1.50 14.52
CA GLU A 195 3.27 -1.74 15.81
C GLU A 195 2.60 -3.13 15.89
N SER A 196 3.30 -4.15 15.40
CA SER A 196 2.76 -5.51 15.29
C SER A 196 2.47 -6.19 16.62
N SER A 197 2.99 -5.65 17.74
CA SER A 197 2.64 -6.07 19.09
C SER A 197 1.16 -5.85 19.45
N MET A 198 0.43 -5.07 18.65
CA MET A 198 -1.01 -4.86 18.80
C MET A 198 -1.87 -5.79 17.95
N LEU A 199 -1.27 -6.63 17.08
CA LEU A 199 -2.06 -7.60 16.32
C LEU A 199 -2.59 -8.68 17.24
N ASP A 200 -3.88 -8.98 17.09
CA ASP A 200 -4.46 -10.22 17.59
C ASP A 200 -4.32 -11.36 16.56
N ASP A 201 -4.51 -12.59 17.01
CA ASP A 201 -4.37 -13.79 16.17
C ASP A 201 -5.30 -13.75 14.96
N ARG A 202 -6.52 -13.21 15.13
CA ARG A 202 -7.50 -13.12 14.04
C ARG A 202 -7.05 -12.14 12.96
N GLN A 203 -6.56 -10.96 13.33
CA GLN A 203 -6.01 -9.99 12.38
C GLN A 203 -4.79 -10.55 11.65
N PHE A 204 -3.96 -11.32 12.35
CA PHE A 204 -2.80 -11.95 11.76
C PHE A 204 -3.18 -13.04 10.75
N ASP A 205 -4.16 -13.88 11.09
CA ASP A 205 -4.69 -14.91 10.18
C ASP A 205 -5.41 -14.28 8.98
N ASP A 206 -6.23 -13.24 9.20
CA ASP A 206 -6.90 -12.49 8.13
C ASP A 206 -5.92 -11.86 7.13
N LEU A 207 -4.66 -11.60 7.51
CA LEU A 207 -3.61 -11.07 6.61
C LEU A 207 -2.84 -12.15 5.85
N LYS A 208 -2.89 -13.41 6.29
CA LYS A 208 -2.25 -14.55 5.64
C LYS A 208 -3.12 -15.19 4.56
N GLU A 209 -4.43 -15.09 4.73
CA GLU A 209 -5.46 -15.56 3.79
C GLU A 209 -5.73 -14.55 2.68
#